data_AF-A0AAW0UFM3-F1
#
_entry.id   AF-A0AAW0UFM3-F1
#
_cell.length_a   1.000
_cell.length_b   1.000
_cell.length_c   1.000
_cell.angle_alpha   90.00
_cell.angle_beta   90.00
_cell.angle_gamma   90.00
#
_symmetry.space_group_name_H-M   'P 1'
#
loop_
_entity.id
_entity.type
_entity.pdbx_description
1 polymer ?
#
loop_
_entity_poly.entity_id
_entity_poly.type
_entity_poly.pdbx_seq_one_letter_code
_entity_poly.pdbx_strand_id
1 'polypeptide(L)'
;MDSLELFRQCKKGNIEEVRYLVEQQDVDVNVRDNWDSTPLYYACLCGHLQLVEYLIGVGAHCEANTFDGERCLYGALTDSIRKILTQHNLVTAHTIRRDAYEEFLRRLFESGEHSDITFVVQGESVPLHRCLLSARSEYFRDMFSTRWQERTTVTINRGQVLPDAFRAVMKYIYTGRFECPVELAECCIRIGTNCKLPNFKTIIQEAQKKAQVLQQGKHGLVRVTRVVVEPGSCQDHVGWQSVGADLRELAQSTLPPDLRFWPTEMPFCHTLDQTNFADVCFMVGDHPFYCHKMFFCPRSEYFQALLRDHFQETSWQNTSGCSLPVVFLHNISPEVFATLVHYLYCNQTIVSMETAMEVMMVADMFLVPGLTRQCGVYLGSCLQVHSVVSILKLARLFQLPRLEDQCVAFIAKNLDQVVELEQFQTLVLQDAEEVKGRQETDSVQVVDDLRHHISCGVQTISGIQEARTKLATLEALLEELGIEA
;
A
#
# COMPACT_ATOMS: atom_id res chain seq x y z
N MET A 1 28.87 9.34 -19.67
CA MET A 1 29.92 9.49 -18.63
C MET A 1 29.58 10.64 -17.69
N ASP A 2 28.68 11.53 -18.11
CA ASP A 2 28.48 12.86 -17.52
C ASP A 2 27.53 12.83 -16.31
N SER A 3 26.63 11.85 -16.23
CA SER A 3 25.81 11.61 -15.02
C SER A 3 26.63 11.15 -13.81
N LEU A 4 27.64 10.30 -14.02
CA LEU A 4 28.56 9.89 -12.96
C LEU A 4 29.42 11.07 -12.47
N GLU A 5 29.80 11.96 -13.38
CA GLU A 5 30.51 13.18 -13.05
C GLU A 5 29.63 14.12 -12.23
N LEU A 6 28.35 14.31 -12.62
CA LEU A 6 27.38 15.10 -11.87
C LEU A 6 27.27 14.63 -10.40
N PHE A 7 27.11 13.33 -10.16
CA PHE A 7 27.09 12.79 -8.79
C PHE A 7 28.38 13.08 -8.00
N ARG A 8 29.55 12.98 -8.65
CA ARG A 8 30.84 13.26 -8.02
C ARG A 8 30.97 14.74 -7.64
N GLN A 9 30.55 15.64 -8.52
CA GLN A 9 30.59 17.08 -8.27
C GLN A 9 29.57 17.51 -7.22
N CYS A 10 28.39 16.88 -7.17
CA CYS A 10 27.40 17.08 -6.09
C CYS A 10 27.91 16.63 -4.73
N LYS A 11 28.69 15.55 -4.64
CA LYS A 11 29.35 15.14 -3.39
C LYS A 11 30.43 16.12 -2.96
N LYS A 12 31.19 16.69 -3.92
CA LYS A 12 32.26 17.66 -3.66
C LYS A 12 31.75 19.08 -3.35
N GLY A 13 30.56 19.44 -3.83
CA GLY A 13 29.99 20.79 -3.70
C GLY A 13 30.49 21.77 -4.76
N ASN A 14 31.02 21.29 -5.89
CA ASN A 14 31.57 22.15 -6.94
C ASN A 14 30.45 22.69 -7.84
N ILE A 15 29.89 23.83 -7.45
CA ILE A 15 28.75 24.44 -8.15
C ILE A 15 29.07 24.83 -9.59
N GLU A 16 30.27 25.34 -9.89
CA GLU A 16 30.63 25.79 -11.24
C GLU A 16 30.63 24.64 -12.25
N GLU A 17 31.12 23.47 -11.85
CA GLU A 17 31.12 22.29 -12.70
C GLU A 17 29.70 21.72 -12.86
N VAL A 18 28.89 21.73 -11.79
CA VAL A 18 27.49 21.33 -11.89
C VAL A 18 26.72 22.25 -12.84
N ARG A 19 26.96 23.56 -12.78
CA ARG A 19 26.37 24.52 -13.73
C ARG A 19 26.79 24.26 -15.16
N TYR A 20 28.07 23.99 -15.40
CA TYR A 20 28.56 23.63 -16.72
C TYR A 20 27.87 22.36 -17.27
N LEU A 21 27.76 21.31 -16.46
CA LEU A 21 27.11 20.06 -16.85
C LEU A 21 25.61 20.24 -17.14
N VAL A 22 24.90 21.00 -16.30
CA VAL A 22 23.45 21.21 -16.44
C VAL A 22 23.12 22.20 -17.55
N GLU A 23 23.83 23.32 -17.64
CA GLU A 23 23.48 24.42 -18.56
C GLU A 23 24.12 24.28 -19.95
N GLN A 24 25.33 23.68 -20.05
CA GLN A 24 26.06 23.56 -21.32
C GLN A 24 26.01 22.15 -21.92
N GLN A 25 25.88 21.12 -21.08
CA GLN A 25 25.81 19.72 -21.55
C GLN A 25 24.41 19.09 -21.42
N ASP A 26 23.42 19.84 -20.95
CA ASP A 26 22.01 19.41 -20.84
C ASP A 26 21.85 18.09 -20.05
N VAL A 27 22.68 17.90 -19.02
CA VAL A 27 22.60 16.71 -18.17
C VAL A 27 21.40 16.84 -17.23
N ASP A 28 20.51 15.84 -17.26
CA ASP A 28 19.34 15.80 -16.38
C ASP A 28 19.75 15.79 -14.90
N VAL A 29 19.24 16.77 -14.14
CA VAL A 29 19.49 16.94 -12.70
C VAL A 29 18.79 15.91 -11.83
N ASN A 30 17.91 15.09 -12.41
CA ASN A 30 17.10 14.08 -11.72
C ASN A 30 17.49 12.64 -12.07
N VAL A 31 18.66 12.46 -12.68
CA VAL A 31 19.24 11.13 -12.92
C VAL A 31 19.36 10.33 -11.62
N ARG A 32 19.26 9.00 -11.73
CA ARG A 32 19.36 8.07 -10.60
C ARG A 32 20.60 7.22 -10.75
N ASP A 33 21.31 7.00 -9.64
CA ASP A 33 22.41 6.05 -9.58
C ASP A 33 21.91 4.62 -9.27
N ASN A 34 22.85 3.68 -9.12
CA ASN A 34 22.53 2.27 -8.81
C ASN A 34 21.87 2.08 -7.44
N TRP A 35 21.83 3.10 -6.58
CA TRP A 35 21.16 3.10 -5.28
C TRP A 35 19.93 4.00 -5.28
N ASP A 36 19.40 4.31 -6.46
CA ASP A 36 18.18 5.09 -6.64
C ASP A 36 18.29 6.50 -6.03
N SER A 37 19.52 7.05 -5.96
CA SER A 37 19.81 8.35 -5.35
C SER A 37 19.97 9.44 -6.39
N THR A 38 19.47 10.64 -6.07
CA THR A 38 19.51 11.82 -6.95
C THR A 38 20.71 12.73 -6.65
N PRO A 39 21.15 13.58 -7.60
CA PRO A 39 22.19 14.59 -7.37
C PRO A 39 21.86 15.53 -6.20
N LEU A 40 20.58 15.92 -6.07
CA LEU A 40 20.09 16.75 -4.96
C LEU A 40 20.26 16.06 -3.61
N TYR A 41 19.99 14.76 -3.51
CA TYR A 41 20.20 14.00 -2.27
C TYR A 41 21.66 14.08 -1.80
N TYR A 42 22.62 13.93 -2.71
CA TYR A 42 24.04 14.03 -2.35
C TYR A 42 24.45 15.45 -1.94
N ALA A 43 23.93 16.49 -2.59
CA ALA A 43 24.18 17.86 -2.20
C ALA A 43 23.64 18.16 -0.78
N CYS A 44 22.44 17.63 -0.45
CA CYS A 44 21.84 17.72 0.87
C CYS A 44 22.64 16.93 1.93
N LEU A 45 23.03 15.70 1.60
CA LEU A 45 23.80 14.79 2.47
C LEU A 45 25.18 15.33 2.81
N CYS A 46 25.84 15.96 1.84
CA CYS A 46 27.18 16.52 2.01
C CYS A 46 27.17 17.97 2.54
N GLY A 47 26.00 18.61 2.70
CA GLY A 47 25.88 19.91 3.34
C GLY A 47 26.12 21.13 2.43
N HIS A 48 26.03 20.98 1.12
CA HIS A 48 26.37 22.02 0.15
C HIS A 48 25.21 22.97 -0.13
N LEU A 49 24.97 23.92 0.78
CA LEU A 49 23.80 24.83 0.76
C LEU A 49 23.59 25.54 -0.59
N GLN A 50 24.63 26.21 -1.12
CA GLN A 50 24.55 26.97 -2.37
C GLN A 50 24.25 26.07 -3.58
N LEU A 51 24.75 24.84 -3.54
CA LEU A 51 24.47 23.85 -4.58
C LEU A 51 23.04 23.31 -4.48
N VAL A 52 22.53 23.12 -3.26
CA VAL A 52 21.13 22.74 -3.02
C VAL A 52 20.18 23.82 -3.56
N GLU A 53 20.43 25.10 -3.26
CA GLU A 53 19.66 26.23 -3.80
C GLU A 53 19.67 26.24 -5.33
N TYR A 54 20.84 26.03 -5.93
CA TYR A 54 20.98 25.96 -7.38
C TYR A 54 20.17 24.80 -7.97
N LEU A 55 20.38 23.57 -7.46
CA LEU A 55 19.72 22.36 -7.96
C LEU A 55 18.18 22.48 -7.88
N ILE A 56 17.67 23.02 -6.77
CA ILE A 56 16.23 23.30 -6.63
C ILE A 56 15.78 24.34 -7.66
N GLY A 57 16.57 25.40 -7.85
CA GLY A 57 16.29 26.47 -8.82
C GLY A 57 16.22 25.99 -10.27
N VAL A 58 16.99 24.97 -10.64
CA VAL A 58 16.97 24.35 -11.99
C VAL A 58 15.97 23.19 -12.13
N GLY A 59 15.18 22.91 -11.10
CA GLY A 59 14.09 21.92 -11.16
C GLY A 59 14.45 20.52 -10.69
N ALA A 60 15.39 20.38 -9.75
CA ALA A 60 15.60 19.12 -9.06
C ALA A 60 14.34 18.72 -8.25
N HIS A 61 13.93 17.45 -8.36
CA HIS A 61 12.74 16.94 -7.69
C HIS A 61 12.96 16.91 -6.18
N CYS A 62 12.17 17.69 -5.46
CA CYS A 62 12.20 17.76 -4.01
C CYS A 62 10.81 17.98 -3.43
N GLU A 63 9.81 17.36 -4.03
CA GLU A 63 8.41 17.61 -3.66
C GLU A 63 8.08 16.99 -2.30
N ALA A 64 7.19 17.65 -1.57
CA ALA A 64 6.63 17.09 -0.36
C ALA A 64 5.99 15.76 -0.72
N ASN A 65 6.11 14.79 0.18
CA ASN A 65 5.42 13.51 0.02
C ASN A 65 5.98 12.60 -1.08
N THR A 66 7.23 12.85 -1.52
CA THR A 66 7.94 12.00 -2.48
C THR A 66 9.17 11.34 -1.85
N PHE A 67 9.58 10.17 -2.39
CA PHE A 67 10.78 9.44 -1.94
C PHE A 67 12.03 10.33 -1.95
N ASP A 68 12.17 11.17 -2.98
CA ASP A 68 13.34 12.03 -3.17
C ASP A 68 13.32 13.22 -2.20
N GLY A 69 12.15 13.88 -2.03
CA GLY A 69 12.00 15.02 -1.11
C GLY A 69 12.24 14.64 0.34
N GLU A 70 11.70 13.51 0.80
CA GLU A 70 11.91 13.03 2.18
C GLU A 70 13.36 12.61 2.43
N ARG A 71 14.03 11.96 1.46
CA ARG A 71 15.44 11.60 1.57
C ARG A 71 16.34 12.82 1.64
N CYS A 72 16.05 13.85 0.84
CA CYS A 72 16.76 15.13 0.90
C CYS A 72 16.58 15.79 2.27
N LEU A 73 15.37 15.78 2.83
CA LEU A 73 15.11 16.35 4.16
C LEU A 73 15.77 15.55 5.28
N TYR A 74 15.62 14.22 5.30
CA TYR A 74 16.21 13.36 6.32
C TYR A 74 17.74 13.42 6.26
N GLY A 75 18.29 13.30 5.04
CA GLY A 75 19.72 13.34 4.76
C GLY A 75 20.36 14.71 4.89
N ALA A 76 19.60 15.81 5.01
CA ALA A 76 20.15 17.15 5.11
C ALA A 76 21.11 17.27 6.30
N LEU A 77 22.38 17.59 6.01
CA LEU A 77 23.44 17.73 7.01
C LEU A 77 23.26 18.95 7.92
N THR A 78 22.63 20.02 7.42
CA THR A 78 22.50 21.30 8.15
C THR A 78 21.05 21.76 8.26
N ASP A 79 20.75 22.49 9.34
CA ASP A 79 19.44 23.10 9.56
C ASP A 79 19.09 24.16 8.52
N SER A 80 20.10 24.83 7.94
CA SER A 80 19.90 25.75 6.83
C SER A 80 19.35 25.03 5.60
N ILE A 81 19.89 23.85 5.27
CA ILE A 81 19.35 23.01 4.20
C ILE A 81 17.93 22.56 4.55
N ARG A 82 17.67 22.04 5.76
CA ARG A 82 16.30 21.67 6.17
C ARG A 82 15.33 22.84 6.07
N LYS A 83 15.74 24.05 6.41
CA LYS A 83 14.91 25.26 6.30
C LYS A 83 14.58 25.56 4.84
N ILE A 84 15.54 25.47 3.93
CA ILE A 84 15.28 25.66 2.49
C ILE A 84 14.33 24.58 1.98
N LEU A 85 14.59 23.31 2.33
CA LEU A 85 13.73 22.18 1.95
C LEU A 85 12.32 22.24 2.58
N THR A 86 12.08 23.03 3.63
CA THR A 86 10.76 23.19 4.26
C THR A 86 10.06 24.50 3.85
N GLN A 87 10.81 25.59 3.62
CA GLN A 87 10.27 26.91 3.23
C GLN A 87 9.64 26.94 1.84
N HIS A 88 9.98 25.99 0.96
CA HIS A 88 9.44 25.92 -0.39
C HIS A 88 8.10 25.14 -0.51
N ASN A 89 7.36 24.87 0.58
CA ASN A 89 6.26 23.88 0.61
C ASN A 89 6.72 22.46 0.15
N LEU A 90 8.01 22.17 0.33
CA LEU A 90 8.66 20.97 -0.20
C LEU A 90 8.71 19.79 0.77
N VAL A 91 8.39 19.94 2.07
CA VAL A 91 8.07 18.81 2.98
C VAL A 91 7.31 19.34 4.21
N THR A 92 6.20 18.72 4.60
CA THR A 92 5.60 18.88 5.94
C THR A 92 6.24 17.87 6.90
N ALA A 93 6.47 18.26 8.16
CA ALA A 93 7.02 17.38 9.22
C ALA A 93 6.13 16.18 9.58
N HIS A 94 5.06 15.92 8.84
CA HIS A 94 4.28 14.70 8.94
C HIS A 94 4.99 13.63 8.11
N THR A 95 5.68 12.73 8.79
CA THR A 95 6.09 11.43 8.25
C THR A 95 4.91 10.82 7.52
N ILE A 96 4.96 10.71 6.20
CA ILE A 96 3.91 10.02 5.49
C ILE A 96 3.97 8.55 5.86
N ARG A 97 2.86 8.07 6.41
CA ARG A 97 2.51 6.67 6.24
C ARG A 97 2.28 6.47 4.75
N ARG A 98 3.31 6.00 4.04
CA ARG A 98 3.19 5.61 2.63
C ARG A 98 1.95 4.75 2.51
N ASP A 99 1.01 5.10 1.63
CA ASP A 99 -0.01 4.13 1.29
C ASP A 99 0.69 3.02 0.52
N ALA A 100 0.96 1.93 1.24
CA ALA A 100 1.67 0.78 0.70
C ALA A 100 0.96 0.20 -0.53
N TYR A 101 -0.34 0.48 -0.67
CA TYR A 101 -1.12 0.02 -1.81
C TYR A 101 -0.94 0.88 -3.06
N GLU A 102 -0.92 2.21 -2.92
CA GLU A 102 -0.61 3.09 -4.04
C GLU A 102 0.79 2.82 -4.60
N GLU A 103 1.74 2.55 -3.70
CA GLU A 103 3.11 2.16 -4.07
C GLU A 103 3.15 0.81 -4.79
N PHE A 104 2.33 -0.16 -4.36
CA PHE A 104 2.15 -1.43 -5.08
C PHE A 104 1.64 -1.20 -6.50
N LEU A 105 0.59 -0.40 -6.69
CA LEU A 105 0.02 -0.11 -8.01
C LEU A 105 1.01 0.63 -8.92
N ARG A 106 1.80 1.55 -8.34
CA ARG A 106 2.87 2.25 -9.05
C ARG A 106 3.94 1.28 -9.53
N ARG A 107 4.45 0.40 -8.66
CA ARG A 107 5.46 -0.61 -9.01
C ARG A 107 4.93 -1.58 -10.06
N LEU A 108 3.68 -2.00 -9.93
CA LEU A 108 3.01 -2.89 -10.88
C LEU A 108 2.96 -2.28 -12.29
N PHE A 109 2.67 -0.99 -12.40
CA PHE A 109 2.73 -0.26 -13.67
C PHE A 109 4.16 -0.15 -14.21
N GLU A 110 5.14 0.12 -13.34
CA GLU A 110 6.53 0.34 -13.75
C GLU A 110 7.25 -0.94 -14.15
N SER A 111 7.01 -2.05 -13.45
CA SER A 111 7.61 -3.35 -13.75
C SER A 111 6.96 -4.03 -14.94
N GLY A 112 5.65 -3.85 -15.11
CA GLY A 112 4.86 -4.62 -16.09
C GLY A 112 4.82 -6.12 -15.80
N GLU A 113 5.11 -6.53 -14.55
CA GLU A 113 5.12 -7.93 -14.18
C GLU A 113 3.72 -8.55 -14.29
N HIS A 114 3.61 -9.71 -14.94
CA HIS A 114 2.33 -10.36 -15.29
C HIS A 114 1.48 -9.58 -16.32
N SER A 115 2.07 -8.68 -17.11
CA SER A 115 1.37 -8.04 -18.22
C SER A 115 0.90 -9.04 -19.27
N ASP A 116 -0.34 -8.88 -19.74
CA ASP A 116 -0.99 -9.70 -20.76
C ASP A 116 -1.18 -8.95 -22.10
N ILE A 117 -0.76 -7.67 -22.15
CA ILE A 117 -0.77 -6.87 -23.37
C ILE A 117 0.38 -5.86 -23.38
N THR A 118 0.96 -5.62 -24.56
CA THR A 118 1.99 -4.58 -24.77
C THR A 118 1.54 -3.55 -25.79
N PHE A 119 1.61 -2.26 -25.44
CA PHE A 119 1.40 -1.17 -26.38
C PHE A 119 2.73 -0.67 -26.92
N VAL A 120 2.85 -0.56 -28.26
CA VAL A 120 4.04 -0.01 -28.91
C VAL A 120 3.73 1.39 -29.40
N VAL A 121 4.32 2.42 -28.78
CA VAL A 121 4.08 3.84 -29.07
C VAL A 121 5.39 4.46 -29.55
N GLN A 122 5.44 4.91 -30.81
CA GLN A 122 6.66 5.44 -31.44
C GLN A 122 7.90 4.54 -31.29
N GLY A 123 7.71 3.21 -31.22
CA GLY A 123 8.78 2.23 -31.03
C GLY A 123 9.06 1.84 -29.58
N GLU A 124 8.52 2.58 -28.61
CA GLU A 124 8.63 2.23 -27.18
C GLU A 124 7.55 1.24 -26.76
N SER A 125 7.95 0.20 -26.04
CA SER A 125 7.05 -0.84 -25.54
C SER A 125 6.58 -0.54 -24.12
N VAL A 126 5.27 -0.56 -23.91
CA VAL A 126 4.62 -0.33 -22.63
C VAL A 126 3.79 -1.57 -22.27
N PRO A 127 4.31 -2.50 -21.45
CA PRO A 127 3.57 -3.65 -20.94
C PRO A 127 2.47 -3.21 -19.95
N LEU A 128 1.25 -3.73 -20.08
CA LEU A 128 0.07 -3.37 -19.28
C LEU A 128 -0.83 -4.60 -19.03
N HIS A 129 -1.86 -4.42 -18.21
CA HIS A 129 -2.81 -5.45 -17.76
C HIS A 129 -4.22 -5.14 -18.27
N ARG A 130 -4.83 -6.06 -19.02
CA ARG A 130 -6.18 -5.89 -19.60
C ARG A 130 -7.25 -5.73 -18.55
N CYS A 131 -7.19 -6.51 -17.46
CA CYS A 131 -8.18 -6.46 -16.39
C CYS A 131 -8.26 -5.05 -15.76
N LEU A 132 -7.12 -4.45 -15.44
CA LEU A 132 -7.05 -3.12 -14.82
C LEU A 132 -7.48 -2.03 -15.81
N LEU A 133 -7.00 -2.08 -17.05
CA LEU A 133 -7.42 -1.14 -18.10
C LEU A 133 -8.93 -1.22 -18.35
N SER A 134 -9.51 -2.43 -18.39
CA SER A 134 -10.94 -2.64 -18.60
C SER A 134 -11.80 -2.18 -17.42
N ALA A 135 -11.32 -2.39 -16.20
CA ALA A 135 -12.00 -1.93 -14.98
C ALA A 135 -12.10 -0.40 -14.92
N ARG A 136 -11.12 0.31 -15.52
CA ARG A 136 -10.99 1.77 -15.41
C ARG A 136 -11.36 2.54 -16.67
N SER A 137 -11.65 1.85 -17.77
CA SER A 137 -11.92 2.47 -19.07
C SER A 137 -12.81 1.62 -19.94
N GLU A 138 -13.99 2.15 -20.26
CA GLU A 138 -14.92 1.52 -21.19
C GLU A 138 -14.31 1.34 -22.58
N TYR A 139 -13.45 2.27 -23.00
CA TYR A 139 -12.76 2.17 -24.28
C TYR A 139 -11.88 0.91 -24.33
N PHE A 140 -11.06 0.68 -23.31
CA PHE A 140 -10.20 -0.51 -23.30
C PHE A 140 -11.03 -1.79 -23.24
N ARG A 141 -12.07 -1.82 -22.41
CA ARG A 141 -13.02 -2.94 -22.35
C ARG A 141 -13.64 -3.26 -23.72
N ASP A 142 -14.20 -2.25 -24.40
CA ASP A 142 -14.81 -2.41 -25.73
C ASP A 142 -13.79 -2.89 -26.77
N MET A 143 -12.56 -2.38 -26.70
CA MET A 143 -11.52 -2.75 -27.66
C MET A 143 -10.99 -4.16 -27.43
N PHE A 144 -10.88 -4.61 -26.17
CA PHE A 144 -10.46 -5.97 -25.83
C PHE A 144 -11.54 -7.01 -26.09
N SER A 145 -12.83 -6.65 -26.07
CA SER A 145 -13.91 -7.54 -26.49
C SER A 145 -14.09 -7.61 -28.01
N THR A 146 -13.46 -6.70 -28.77
CA THR A 146 -13.60 -6.62 -30.22
C THR A 146 -12.25 -6.71 -30.94
N ARG A 147 -11.68 -5.58 -31.35
CA ARG A 147 -10.54 -5.50 -32.25
C ARG A 147 -9.25 -6.09 -31.70
N TRP A 148 -9.10 -6.09 -30.37
CA TRP A 148 -7.89 -6.49 -29.66
C TRP A 148 -8.06 -7.79 -28.86
N GLN A 149 -9.12 -8.57 -29.09
CA GLN A 149 -9.40 -9.79 -28.34
C GLN A 149 -8.20 -10.76 -28.31
N GLU A 150 -7.68 -11.14 -29.49
CA GLU A 150 -6.58 -12.12 -29.62
C GLU A 150 -5.17 -11.49 -29.65
N ARG A 151 -5.05 -10.17 -29.42
CA ARG A 151 -3.78 -9.47 -29.61
C ARG A 151 -2.95 -9.38 -28.34
N THR A 152 -1.72 -9.87 -28.36
CA THR A 152 -0.76 -9.61 -27.27
C THR A 152 -0.01 -8.29 -27.44
N THR A 153 -0.04 -7.69 -28.64
CA THR A 153 0.63 -6.42 -28.93
C THR A 153 -0.25 -5.49 -29.76
N VAL A 154 -0.29 -4.21 -29.37
CA VAL A 154 -1.05 -3.15 -30.04
C VAL A 154 -0.12 -1.99 -30.38
N THR A 155 0.12 -1.77 -31.68
CA THR A 155 0.94 -0.64 -32.14
C THR A 155 0.11 0.60 -32.37
N ILE A 156 0.50 1.71 -31.73
CA ILE A 156 -0.11 3.03 -31.91
C ILE A 156 0.75 3.84 -32.89
N ASN A 157 0.38 3.79 -34.17
CA ASN A 157 1.09 4.49 -35.26
C ASN A 157 0.62 5.93 -35.50
N ARG A 158 -0.28 6.46 -34.67
CA ARG A 158 -0.74 7.84 -34.80
C ARG A 158 0.38 8.76 -34.30
N GLY A 159 1.06 9.46 -35.20
CA GLY A 159 2.15 10.42 -34.90
C GLY A 159 1.77 11.61 -34.00
N GLN A 160 0.60 11.58 -33.37
CA GLN A 160 0.09 12.55 -32.42
C GLN A 160 0.09 12.03 -30.96
N VAL A 161 0.48 10.78 -30.73
CA VAL A 161 0.60 10.20 -29.38
C VAL A 161 2.07 10.13 -29.03
N LEU A 162 2.47 10.89 -28.01
CA LEU A 162 3.83 10.87 -27.46
C LEU A 162 3.93 9.77 -26.38
N PRO A 163 5.03 9.00 -26.32
CA PRO A 163 5.22 7.93 -25.34
C PRO A 163 5.04 8.39 -23.89
N ASP A 164 5.65 9.52 -23.50
CA ASP A 164 5.54 10.07 -22.15
C ASP A 164 4.10 10.45 -21.77
N ALA A 165 3.37 11.06 -22.70
CA ALA A 165 1.97 11.41 -22.49
C ALA A 165 1.09 10.16 -22.37
N PHE A 166 1.37 9.12 -23.17
CA PHE A 166 0.69 7.84 -23.04
C PHE A 166 0.99 7.19 -21.69
N ARG A 167 2.26 7.14 -21.28
CA ARG A 167 2.70 6.59 -19.99
C ARG A 167 2.07 7.32 -18.81
N ALA A 168 1.97 8.65 -18.86
CA ALA A 168 1.32 9.45 -17.81
C ALA A 168 -0.17 9.12 -17.64
N VAL A 169 -0.90 8.95 -18.76
CA VAL A 169 -2.32 8.58 -18.73
C VAL A 169 -2.50 7.14 -18.25
N MET A 170 -1.65 6.20 -18.68
CA MET A 170 -1.72 4.82 -18.20
C MET A 170 -1.36 4.74 -16.71
N LYS A 171 -0.37 5.49 -16.23
CA LYS A 171 -0.05 5.60 -14.80
C LYS A 171 -1.27 6.07 -13.99
N TYR A 172 -1.97 7.08 -14.48
CA TYR A 172 -3.21 7.57 -13.85
C TYR A 172 -4.30 6.50 -13.78
N ILE A 173 -4.44 5.65 -14.81
CA ILE A 173 -5.39 4.54 -14.78
C ILE A 173 -5.07 3.58 -13.62
N TYR A 174 -3.79 3.30 -13.36
CA TYR A 174 -3.33 2.39 -12.32
C TYR A 174 -3.44 2.98 -10.92
N THR A 175 -2.96 4.21 -10.73
CA THR A 175 -2.74 4.76 -9.38
C THR A 175 -3.73 5.86 -9.01
N GLY A 176 -4.45 6.42 -9.98
CA GLY A 176 -5.26 7.63 -9.79
C GLY A 176 -4.43 8.91 -9.66
N ARG A 177 -3.10 8.80 -9.61
CA ARG A 177 -2.16 9.93 -9.59
C ARG A 177 -1.76 10.27 -11.02
N PHE A 178 -1.91 11.53 -11.41
CA PHE A 178 -1.48 12.03 -12.71
C PHE A 178 -0.32 12.99 -12.55
N GLU A 179 0.68 12.85 -13.42
CA GLU A 179 1.85 13.71 -13.42
C GLU A 179 2.41 13.83 -14.83
N CYS A 180 2.55 15.05 -15.35
CA CYS A 180 3.22 15.28 -16.64
C CYS A 180 3.83 16.69 -16.73
N PRO A 181 4.82 16.91 -17.61
CA PRO A 181 5.21 18.26 -18.03
C PRO A 181 4.00 19.08 -18.54
N VAL A 182 4.00 20.38 -18.27
CA VAL A 182 2.89 21.28 -18.68
C VAL A 182 2.67 21.24 -20.19
N GLU A 183 3.75 21.07 -20.96
CA GLU A 183 3.76 21.00 -22.43
C GLU A 183 3.02 19.76 -22.96
N LEU A 184 2.98 18.67 -22.18
CA LEU A 184 2.34 17.41 -22.56
C LEU A 184 0.87 17.32 -22.12
N ALA A 185 0.38 18.25 -21.30
CA ALA A 185 -0.94 18.16 -20.67
C ALA A 185 -2.09 18.08 -21.71
N GLU A 186 -2.04 18.86 -22.78
CA GLU A 186 -3.05 18.80 -23.86
C GLU A 186 -3.03 17.46 -24.62
N CYS A 187 -1.85 16.89 -24.81
CA CYS A 187 -1.72 15.56 -25.39
C CYS A 187 -2.32 14.49 -24.47
N CYS A 188 -2.06 14.59 -23.16
CA CYS A 188 -2.65 13.70 -22.16
C CYS A 188 -4.17 13.80 -22.13
N ILE A 189 -4.73 15.01 -22.13
CA ILE A 189 -6.18 15.26 -22.19
C ILE A 189 -6.80 14.58 -23.41
N ARG A 190 -6.18 14.71 -24.59
CA ARG A 190 -6.65 14.06 -25.82
C ARG A 190 -6.62 12.53 -25.70
N ILE A 191 -5.55 11.96 -25.14
CA ILE A 191 -5.44 10.51 -24.92
C ILE A 191 -6.52 10.04 -23.94
N GLY A 192 -6.65 10.67 -22.77
CA GLY A 192 -7.65 10.31 -21.78
C GLY A 192 -9.09 10.46 -22.27
N THR A 193 -9.37 11.46 -23.11
CA THR A 193 -10.67 11.62 -23.77
C THR A 193 -10.96 10.48 -24.74
N ASN A 194 -9.97 10.08 -25.54
CA ASN A 194 -10.10 8.93 -26.45
C ASN A 194 -10.25 7.60 -25.68
N CYS A 195 -9.61 7.48 -24.52
CA CYS A 195 -9.75 6.37 -23.59
C CYS A 195 -11.05 6.43 -22.75
N LYS A 196 -11.96 7.37 -23.02
CA LYS A 196 -13.23 7.56 -22.28
C LYS A 196 -13.02 7.60 -20.75
N LEU A 197 -11.96 8.25 -20.27
CA LEU A 197 -11.71 8.36 -18.83
C LEU A 197 -12.67 9.40 -18.21
N PRO A 198 -13.48 9.03 -17.20
CA PRO A 198 -14.46 9.92 -16.61
C PRO A 198 -13.78 11.10 -15.91
N ASN A 199 -14.30 12.31 -16.12
CA ASN A 199 -13.84 13.57 -15.50
C ASN A 199 -12.34 13.93 -15.72
N PHE A 200 -11.55 13.13 -16.43
CA PHE A 200 -10.11 13.28 -16.58
C PHE A 200 -9.71 14.63 -17.16
N LYS A 201 -10.39 15.06 -18.23
CA LYS A 201 -10.16 16.36 -18.86
C LYS A 201 -10.38 17.52 -17.87
N THR A 202 -11.50 17.50 -17.16
CA THR A 202 -11.86 18.55 -16.19
C THR A 202 -10.83 18.65 -15.08
N ILE A 203 -10.42 17.51 -14.53
CA ILE A 203 -9.44 17.40 -13.44
C ILE A 203 -8.10 18.03 -13.85
N ILE A 204 -7.57 17.69 -15.03
CA ILE A 204 -6.30 18.24 -15.50
C ILE A 204 -6.40 19.74 -15.78
N GLN A 205 -7.51 20.19 -16.39
CA GLN A 205 -7.73 21.61 -16.68
C GLN A 205 -7.81 22.45 -15.40
N GLU A 206 -8.42 21.93 -14.34
CA GLU A 206 -8.44 22.58 -13.04
C GLU A 206 -7.07 22.62 -12.38
N ALA A 207 -6.29 21.54 -12.47
CA ALA A 207 -4.92 21.51 -11.98
C ALA A 207 -4.03 22.52 -12.72
N GLN A 208 -4.17 22.63 -14.05
CA GLN A 208 -3.49 23.66 -14.85
C GLN A 208 -3.89 25.07 -14.42
N LYS A 209 -5.19 25.31 -14.18
CA LYS A 209 -5.68 26.63 -13.73
C LYS A 209 -5.11 27.00 -12.35
N LYS A 210 -5.09 26.06 -11.40
CA LYS A 210 -4.47 26.25 -10.08
C LYS A 210 -2.98 26.59 -10.22
N ALA A 211 -2.28 25.89 -11.11
CA ALA A 211 -0.87 26.14 -11.38
C ALA A 211 -0.61 27.53 -11.98
N GLN A 212 -1.46 27.98 -12.91
CA GLN A 212 -1.39 29.33 -13.49
C GLN A 212 -1.58 30.44 -12.44
N VAL A 213 -2.55 30.27 -11.52
CA VAL A 213 -2.80 31.23 -10.43
C VAL A 213 -1.58 31.35 -9.50
N LEU A 214 -0.94 30.22 -9.16
CA LEU A 214 0.28 30.20 -8.36
C LEU A 214 1.44 30.95 -9.03
N GLN A 215 1.59 30.78 -10.34
CA GLN A 215 2.63 31.44 -11.12
C GLN A 215 2.44 32.96 -11.18
N GLN A 216 1.19 33.41 -11.33
CA GLN A 216 0.83 34.83 -11.33
C GLN A 216 1.05 35.49 -9.96
N GLY A 217 0.82 34.78 -8.86
CA GLY A 217 0.97 35.30 -7.51
C GLY A 217 2.42 35.51 -7.03
N LYS A 218 3.42 34.93 -7.72
CA LYS A 218 4.83 34.94 -7.29
C LYS A 218 5.77 35.79 -8.17
N HIS A 219 5.25 36.80 -8.88
CA HIS A 219 6.02 37.81 -9.63
C HIS A 219 7.23 37.27 -10.44
N GLY A 220 7.06 36.15 -11.17
CA GLY A 220 8.09 35.62 -12.07
C GLY A 220 9.23 34.82 -11.40
N LEU A 221 9.22 34.65 -10.08
CA LEU A 221 10.21 33.85 -9.34
C LEU A 221 9.95 32.33 -9.42
N VAL A 222 8.77 31.91 -9.87
CA VAL A 222 8.38 30.50 -9.91
C VAL A 222 7.90 30.15 -11.31
N ARG A 223 8.48 29.11 -11.90
CA ARG A 223 8.01 28.49 -13.15
C ARG A 223 7.36 27.16 -12.81
N VAL A 224 6.10 26.99 -13.19
CA VAL A 224 5.46 25.67 -13.13
C VAL A 224 5.95 24.87 -14.34
N THR A 225 6.59 23.73 -14.06
CA THR A 225 7.10 22.82 -15.10
C THR A 225 6.23 21.57 -15.25
N ARG A 226 5.46 21.21 -14.21
CA ARG A 226 4.67 19.99 -14.17
C ARG A 226 3.25 20.23 -13.69
N VAL A 227 2.32 19.44 -14.19
CA VAL A 227 0.95 19.34 -13.70
C VAL A 227 0.86 18.05 -12.88
N VAL A 228 0.51 18.19 -11.61
CA VAL A 228 0.38 17.06 -10.68
C VAL A 228 -1.06 17.02 -10.16
N VAL A 229 -1.63 15.83 -10.14
CA VAL A 229 -2.95 15.54 -9.55
C VAL A 229 -2.76 14.37 -8.61
N GLU A 230 -3.01 14.60 -7.32
CA GLU A 230 -2.90 13.57 -6.29
C GLU A 230 -4.21 12.77 -6.16
N PRO A 231 -4.14 11.48 -5.81
CA PRO A 231 -5.32 10.68 -5.52
C PRO A 231 -6.18 11.36 -4.45
N GLY A 232 -7.48 11.49 -4.72
CA GLY A 232 -8.43 12.08 -3.77
C GLY A 232 -8.54 13.62 -3.78
N SER A 233 -7.71 14.35 -4.52
CA SER A 233 -7.85 15.82 -4.66
C SER A 233 -9.16 16.28 -5.33
N CYS A 234 -9.94 15.32 -5.81
CA CYS A 234 -11.08 15.46 -6.69
C CYS A 234 -12.33 14.71 -6.17
N GLN A 235 -12.37 14.35 -4.88
CA GLN A 235 -13.51 13.64 -4.27
C GLN A 235 -14.85 14.39 -4.42
N ASP A 236 -14.80 15.72 -4.54
CA ASP A 236 -15.99 16.57 -4.65
C ASP A 236 -16.61 16.61 -6.06
N HIS A 237 -15.97 16.00 -7.08
CA HIS A 237 -16.52 16.01 -8.44
C HIS A 237 -17.67 15.01 -8.59
N VAL A 238 -18.76 15.46 -9.22
CA VAL A 238 -19.92 14.61 -9.54
C VAL A 238 -19.50 13.47 -10.47
N GLY A 239 -19.84 12.23 -10.09
CA GLY A 239 -19.46 11.02 -10.83
C GLY A 239 -17.99 10.61 -10.67
N TRP A 240 -17.28 11.16 -9.67
CA TRP A 240 -15.95 10.68 -9.31
C TRP A 240 -16.03 9.26 -8.74
N GLN A 241 -15.14 8.39 -9.21
CA GLN A 241 -15.02 7.02 -8.75
C GLN A 241 -13.55 6.73 -8.43
N SER A 242 -13.30 6.30 -7.18
CA SER A 242 -11.95 6.02 -6.70
C SER A 242 -11.38 4.79 -7.40
N VAL A 243 -10.05 4.73 -7.55
CA VAL A 243 -9.37 3.51 -8.03
C VAL A 243 -9.77 2.31 -7.16
N GLY A 244 -9.90 2.50 -5.85
CA GLY A 244 -10.35 1.46 -4.94
C GLY A 244 -11.78 0.97 -5.18
N ALA A 245 -12.69 1.81 -5.72
CA ALA A 245 -14.04 1.38 -6.08
C ALA A 245 -14.02 0.45 -7.30
N ASP A 246 -13.22 0.78 -8.32
CA ASP A 246 -13.14 -0.03 -9.55
C ASP A 246 -12.37 -1.33 -9.32
N LEU A 247 -11.33 -1.30 -8.46
CA LEU A 247 -10.64 -2.52 -8.06
C LEU A 247 -11.49 -3.41 -7.15
N ARG A 248 -12.42 -2.84 -6.38
CA ARG A 248 -13.44 -3.60 -5.64
C ARG A 248 -14.40 -4.30 -6.60
N GLU A 249 -14.84 -3.61 -7.63
CA GLU A 249 -15.67 -4.20 -8.69
C GLU A 249 -14.94 -5.35 -9.38
N LEU A 250 -13.68 -5.12 -9.74
CA LEU A 250 -12.81 -6.15 -10.31
C LEU A 250 -12.68 -7.36 -9.36
N ALA A 251 -12.46 -7.13 -8.06
CA ALA A 251 -12.39 -8.19 -7.06
C ALA A 251 -13.68 -9.02 -7.00
N GLN A 252 -14.85 -8.37 -6.97
CA GLN A 252 -16.15 -9.05 -6.95
C GLN A 252 -16.37 -9.92 -8.20
N SER A 253 -15.87 -9.48 -9.36
CA SER A 253 -15.97 -10.27 -10.60
C SER A 253 -15.21 -11.60 -10.55
N THR A 254 -14.18 -11.70 -9.68
CA THR A 254 -13.37 -12.92 -9.51
C THR A 254 -14.00 -13.98 -8.62
N LEU A 255 -15.02 -13.60 -7.83
CA LEU A 255 -15.65 -14.48 -6.86
C LEU A 255 -16.71 -15.39 -7.51
N PRO A 256 -16.95 -16.59 -6.94
CA PRO A 256 -18.12 -17.41 -7.23
C PRO A 256 -19.42 -16.62 -7.11
N PRO A 257 -20.43 -16.85 -7.98
CA PRO A 257 -21.65 -16.03 -8.04
C PRO A 257 -22.40 -15.89 -6.70
N ASP A 258 -22.38 -16.94 -5.89
CA ASP A 258 -23.00 -17.08 -4.57
C ASP A 258 -22.27 -16.29 -3.46
N LEU A 259 -21.00 -15.94 -3.66
CA LEU A 259 -20.19 -15.18 -2.70
C LEU A 259 -20.07 -13.69 -3.06
N ARG A 260 -20.70 -13.25 -4.15
CA ARG A 260 -20.66 -11.84 -4.58
C ARG A 260 -21.58 -11.00 -3.71
N PHE A 261 -21.05 -9.92 -3.15
CA PHE A 261 -21.84 -8.95 -2.39
C PHE A 261 -22.16 -7.74 -3.28
N TRP A 262 -23.40 -7.66 -3.77
CA TRP A 262 -23.88 -6.58 -4.63
C TRP A 262 -24.73 -5.59 -3.83
N PRO A 263 -24.21 -4.40 -3.46
CA PRO A 263 -25.03 -3.39 -2.79
C PRO A 263 -26.00 -2.64 -3.75
N THR A 264 -25.87 -2.77 -5.07
CA THR A 264 -26.79 -2.14 -6.06
C THR A 264 -26.62 -2.78 -7.45
N GLU A 265 -27.67 -2.73 -8.30
CA GLU A 265 -27.57 -3.13 -9.73
C GLU A 265 -26.46 -2.32 -10.43
N MET A 266 -25.54 -3.02 -11.09
CA MET A 266 -24.33 -2.40 -11.62
C MET A 266 -24.56 -1.80 -13.02
N PRO A 267 -24.12 -0.56 -13.28
CA PRO A 267 -24.24 0.03 -14.61
C PRO A 267 -23.32 -0.60 -15.67
N PHE A 268 -22.33 -1.45 -15.28
CA PHE A 268 -21.17 -1.72 -16.13
C PHE A 268 -20.71 -3.20 -16.27
N CYS A 269 -21.38 -4.19 -15.66
CA CYS A 269 -20.92 -5.59 -15.64
C CYS A 269 -21.81 -6.57 -16.44
N HIS A 270 -22.38 -6.15 -17.57
CA HIS A 270 -23.27 -7.01 -18.34
C HIS A 270 -22.62 -7.79 -19.50
N THR A 271 -21.32 -7.65 -19.77
CA THR A 271 -20.73 -8.21 -21.01
C THR A 271 -19.26 -8.64 -20.94
N LEU A 272 -18.69 -8.93 -19.77
CA LEU A 272 -17.35 -9.52 -19.70
C LEU A 272 -17.44 -11.03 -19.86
N ASP A 273 -16.59 -11.61 -20.72
CA ASP A 273 -16.33 -13.06 -20.78
C ASP A 273 -16.18 -13.63 -19.36
N GLN A 274 -16.64 -14.87 -19.14
CA GLN A 274 -16.80 -15.49 -17.82
C GLN A 274 -15.57 -15.42 -16.90
N THR A 275 -14.37 -15.19 -17.44
CA THR A 275 -13.10 -15.18 -16.70
C THR A 275 -12.46 -13.79 -16.50
N ASN A 276 -12.97 -12.72 -17.12
CA ASN A 276 -12.45 -11.34 -16.98
C ASN A 276 -10.91 -11.19 -17.11
N PHE A 277 -10.28 -11.91 -18.05
CA PHE A 277 -8.81 -11.94 -18.24
C PHE A 277 -8.03 -12.60 -17.08
N ALA A 278 -8.68 -13.43 -16.26
CA ALA A 278 -7.99 -14.24 -15.27
C ALA A 278 -6.90 -15.10 -15.91
N ASP A 279 -5.76 -15.17 -15.23
CA ASP A 279 -4.58 -15.97 -15.62
C ASP A 279 -4.25 -17.06 -14.58
N VAL A 280 -5.07 -17.19 -13.54
CA VAL A 280 -5.10 -18.29 -12.56
C VAL A 280 -6.51 -18.56 -12.05
N CYS A 281 -6.84 -19.83 -11.80
CA CYS A 281 -8.03 -20.23 -11.04
C CYS A 281 -7.62 -20.85 -9.71
N PHE A 282 -8.16 -20.34 -8.60
CA PHE A 282 -8.08 -21.00 -7.30
C PHE A 282 -9.36 -21.78 -7.04
N MET A 283 -9.24 -23.09 -6.84
CA MET A 283 -10.35 -23.97 -6.48
C MET A 283 -10.36 -24.13 -4.96
N VAL A 284 -11.42 -23.64 -4.32
CA VAL A 284 -11.63 -23.75 -2.87
C VAL A 284 -12.87 -24.61 -2.63
N GLY A 285 -12.65 -25.90 -2.31
CA GLY A 285 -13.71 -26.90 -2.41
C GLY A 285 -14.23 -26.99 -3.84
N ASP A 286 -15.55 -26.81 -4.02
CA ASP A 286 -16.21 -26.81 -5.33
C ASP A 286 -16.37 -25.42 -5.95
N HIS A 287 -15.75 -24.39 -5.37
CA HIS A 287 -15.93 -22.99 -5.77
C HIS A 287 -14.71 -22.47 -6.57
N PRO A 288 -14.88 -22.11 -7.85
CA PRO A 288 -13.82 -21.55 -8.68
C PRO A 288 -13.68 -20.03 -8.50
N PHE A 289 -12.45 -19.58 -8.23
CA PHE A 289 -12.09 -18.16 -8.16
C PHE A 289 -11.18 -17.80 -9.33
N TYR A 290 -11.70 -17.01 -10.29
CA TYR A 290 -10.97 -16.60 -11.49
C TYR A 290 -10.18 -15.32 -11.22
N CYS A 291 -8.89 -15.45 -10.93
CA CYS A 291 -8.06 -14.40 -10.37
C CYS A 291 -6.91 -13.97 -11.30
N HIS A 292 -6.27 -12.85 -10.95
CA HIS A 292 -5.14 -12.29 -11.67
C HIS A 292 -3.87 -12.36 -10.82
N LYS A 293 -2.82 -13.03 -11.31
CA LYS A 293 -1.54 -13.22 -10.60
C LYS A 293 -0.91 -11.91 -10.14
N MET A 294 -1.13 -10.83 -10.90
CA MET A 294 -0.63 -9.48 -10.60
C MET A 294 -1.03 -8.95 -9.21
N PHE A 295 -2.16 -9.41 -8.62
CA PHE A 295 -2.58 -8.99 -7.28
C PHE A 295 -2.09 -9.93 -6.17
N PHE A 296 -1.74 -11.17 -6.51
CA PHE A 296 -1.32 -12.19 -5.57
C PHE A 296 0.20 -12.18 -5.37
N CYS A 297 0.97 -12.30 -6.46
CA CYS A 297 2.43 -12.46 -6.37
C CYS A 297 3.13 -11.29 -5.66
N PRO A 298 2.83 -10.00 -5.94
CA PRO A 298 3.53 -8.90 -5.26
C PRO A 298 3.08 -8.66 -3.82
N ARG A 299 1.99 -9.31 -3.39
CA ARG A 299 1.33 -9.07 -2.09
C ARG A 299 1.37 -10.26 -1.14
N SER A 300 1.86 -11.40 -1.60
CA SER A 300 2.00 -12.63 -0.85
C SER A 300 3.22 -13.40 -1.37
N GLU A 301 4.22 -13.58 -0.51
CA GLU A 301 5.40 -14.39 -0.83
C GLU A 301 5.02 -15.86 -1.06
N TYR A 302 3.98 -16.34 -0.37
CA TYR A 302 3.43 -17.67 -0.58
C TYR A 302 2.92 -17.84 -2.01
N PHE A 303 2.03 -16.96 -2.48
CA PHE A 303 1.51 -17.06 -3.84
C PHE A 303 2.57 -16.76 -4.90
N GLN A 304 3.54 -15.89 -4.59
CA GLN A 304 4.68 -15.65 -5.47
C GLN A 304 5.49 -16.93 -5.70
N ALA A 305 5.81 -17.67 -4.62
CA ALA A 305 6.50 -18.95 -4.73
C ALA A 305 5.62 -19.99 -5.45
N LEU A 306 4.37 -20.12 -5.03
CA LEU A 306 3.42 -21.10 -5.59
C LEU A 306 3.21 -20.95 -7.10
N LEU A 307 3.13 -19.71 -7.59
CA LEU A 307 2.78 -19.42 -8.99
C LEU A 307 4.00 -19.24 -9.90
N ARG A 308 5.20 -19.03 -9.34
CA ARG A 308 6.45 -18.94 -10.12
C ARG A 308 7.17 -20.28 -10.22
N ASP A 309 7.15 -21.08 -9.16
CA ASP A 309 7.83 -22.37 -9.12
C ASP A 309 6.87 -23.50 -9.51
N HIS A 310 7.38 -24.55 -10.16
CA HIS A 310 6.58 -25.71 -10.60
C HIS A 310 6.19 -26.62 -9.42
N PHE A 311 5.33 -26.14 -8.51
CA PHE A 311 4.79 -26.92 -7.40
C PHE A 311 3.80 -28.00 -7.87
N GLN A 312 3.78 -29.15 -7.18
CA GLN A 312 2.91 -30.30 -7.48
C GLN A 312 1.40 -29.97 -7.39
N GLU A 313 1.04 -28.90 -6.70
CA GLU A 313 -0.33 -28.39 -6.53
C GLU A 313 -0.87 -27.72 -7.81
N THR A 314 0.00 -27.41 -8.77
CA THR A 314 -0.38 -26.87 -10.08
C THR A 314 -0.73 -28.01 -11.02
N SER A 315 -1.98 -28.48 -10.97
CA SER A 315 -2.49 -29.38 -12.00
C SER A 315 -3.03 -28.57 -13.17
N TRP A 316 -2.44 -28.73 -14.35
CA TRP A 316 -2.99 -28.22 -15.60
C TRP A 316 -4.22 -29.04 -16.00
N GLN A 317 -5.37 -28.77 -15.38
CA GLN A 317 -6.61 -29.40 -15.78
C GLN A 317 -7.16 -28.64 -17.00
N ASN A 318 -7.04 -29.27 -18.16
CA ASN A 318 -7.74 -28.85 -19.38
C ASN A 318 -9.24 -29.14 -19.22
N THR A 319 -9.96 -28.31 -18.49
CA THR A 319 -11.42 -28.33 -18.49
C THR A 319 -11.91 -27.59 -19.74
N SER A 320 -12.48 -28.36 -20.66
CA SER A 320 -13.40 -27.98 -21.75
C SER A 320 -13.38 -26.49 -22.18
N GLY A 321 -12.27 -26.02 -22.74
CA GLY A 321 -12.21 -24.76 -23.51
C GLY A 321 -11.43 -23.59 -22.88
N CYS A 322 -10.91 -23.70 -21.65
CA CYS A 322 -10.06 -22.66 -21.06
C CYS A 322 -8.76 -23.26 -20.50
N SER A 323 -7.60 -22.91 -21.09
CA SER A 323 -6.27 -23.40 -20.66
C SER A 323 -5.72 -22.59 -19.49
N LEU A 324 -6.49 -22.49 -18.40
CA LEU A 324 -6.14 -21.71 -17.21
C LEU A 324 -5.47 -22.62 -16.17
N PRO A 325 -4.33 -22.25 -15.54
CA PRO A 325 -3.76 -23.04 -14.47
C PRO A 325 -4.71 -23.04 -13.26
N VAL A 326 -4.96 -24.23 -12.72
CA VAL A 326 -5.87 -24.45 -11.59
C VAL A 326 -5.06 -24.85 -10.36
N VAL A 327 -5.24 -24.11 -9.28
CA VAL A 327 -4.58 -24.31 -7.98
C VAL A 327 -5.63 -24.72 -6.95
N PHE A 328 -5.48 -25.91 -6.36
CA PHE A 328 -6.41 -26.43 -5.36
C PHE A 328 -5.99 -26.02 -3.95
N LEU A 329 -6.82 -25.22 -3.29
CA LEU A 329 -6.62 -24.79 -1.91
C LEU A 329 -7.51 -25.62 -0.98
N HIS A 330 -6.90 -26.19 0.05
CA HIS A 330 -7.54 -27.09 1.00
C HIS A 330 -7.58 -26.45 2.39
N ASN A 331 -8.53 -26.89 3.25
CA ASN A 331 -8.69 -26.43 4.64
C ASN A 331 -9.01 -24.93 4.80
N ILE A 332 -9.71 -24.35 3.83
CA ILE A 332 -10.13 -22.94 3.84
C ILE A 332 -11.58 -22.87 3.37
N SER A 333 -12.40 -22.05 4.04
CA SER A 333 -13.76 -21.79 3.59
C SER A 333 -13.77 -20.81 2.41
N PRO A 334 -14.69 -20.97 1.44
CA PRO A 334 -14.82 -20.05 0.31
C PRO A 334 -15.04 -18.59 0.76
N GLU A 335 -15.76 -18.36 1.85
CA GLU A 335 -16.04 -17.04 2.42
C GLU A 335 -14.76 -16.36 2.93
N VAL A 336 -13.91 -17.09 3.67
CA VAL A 336 -12.63 -16.58 4.16
C VAL A 336 -11.68 -16.29 3.00
N PHE A 337 -11.66 -17.15 1.98
CA PHE A 337 -10.87 -16.91 0.79
C PHE A 337 -11.39 -15.68 0.01
N ALA A 338 -12.70 -15.47 -0.08
CA ALA A 338 -13.27 -14.27 -0.69
C ALA A 338 -12.83 -12.98 0.04
N THR A 339 -12.79 -13.00 1.38
CA THR A 339 -12.26 -11.88 2.19
C THR A 339 -10.80 -11.58 1.87
N LEU A 340 -9.97 -12.62 1.70
CA LEU A 340 -8.57 -12.51 1.28
C LEU A 340 -8.45 -11.91 -0.12
N VAL A 341 -9.19 -12.45 -1.10
CA VAL A 341 -9.19 -11.95 -2.49
C VAL A 341 -9.55 -10.47 -2.50
N HIS A 342 -10.61 -10.07 -1.79
CA HIS A 342 -11.00 -8.67 -1.69
C HIS A 342 -9.87 -7.80 -1.11
N TYR A 343 -9.18 -8.27 -0.07
CA TYR A 343 -8.03 -7.56 0.50
C TYR A 343 -6.88 -7.39 -0.50
N LEU A 344 -6.54 -8.44 -1.26
CA LEU A 344 -5.44 -8.40 -2.23
C LEU A 344 -5.70 -7.38 -3.36
N TYR A 345 -6.96 -7.20 -3.77
CA TYR A 345 -7.34 -6.23 -4.81
C TYR A 345 -7.64 -4.82 -4.28
N CYS A 346 -7.94 -4.65 -3.00
CA CYS A 346 -8.42 -3.36 -2.48
C CYS A 346 -7.59 -2.78 -1.34
N ASN A 347 -6.67 -3.57 -0.76
CA ASN A 347 -5.96 -3.27 0.49
C ASN A 347 -6.87 -3.04 1.72
N GLN A 348 -8.15 -3.31 1.56
CA GLN A 348 -9.18 -3.19 2.57
C GLN A 348 -10.17 -4.32 2.33
N THR A 349 -10.73 -4.84 3.42
CA THR A 349 -11.76 -5.87 3.37
C THR A 349 -12.62 -5.76 4.61
N ILE A 350 -13.85 -6.27 4.53
CA ILE A 350 -14.77 -6.30 5.67
C ILE A 350 -14.54 -7.62 6.38
N VAL A 351 -14.26 -7.54 7.68
CA VAL A 351 -14.05 -8.68 8.56
C VAL A 351 -15.16 -8.66 9.61
N SER A 352 -15.82 -9.79 9.84
CA SER A 352 -16.83 -9.94 10.90
C SER A 352 -16.20 -10.53 12.16
N MET A 353 -16.86 -10.40 13.32
CA MET A 353 -16.37 -11.03 14.55
C MET A 353 -16.29 -12.56 14.45
N GLU A 354 -17.18 -13.16 13.67
CA GLU A 354 -17.25 -14.62 13.47
C GLU A 354 -16.08 -15.14 12.64
N THR A 355 -15.66 -14.38 11.61
CA THR A 355 -14.59 -14.82 10.69
C THR A 355 -13.22 -14.22 11.00
N ALA A 356 -13.12 -13.24 11.90
CA ALA A 356 -11.87 -12.50 12.14
C ALA A 356 -10.67 -13.37 12.48
N MET A 357 -10.86 -14.40 13.32
CA MET A 357 -9.79 -15.32 13.71
C MET A 357 -9.39 -16.22 12.54
N GLU A 358 -10.36 -16.79 11.81
CA GLU A 358 -10.10 -17.63 10.65
C GLU A 358 -9.40 -16.86 9.52
N VAL A 359 -9.85 -15.63 9.23
CA VAL A 359 -9.22 -14.73 8.26
C VAL A 359 -7.79 -14.40 8.69
N MET A 360 -7.54 -14.18 9.98
CA MET A 360 -6.20 -13.92 10.51
C MET A 360 -5.28 -15.13 10.31
N MET A 361 -5.76 -16.35 10.60
CA MET A 361 -5.01 -17.60 10.39
C MET A 361 -4.67 -17.81 8.91
N VAL A 362 -5.65 -17.60 8.01
CA VAL A 362 -5.44 -17.74 6.56
C VAL A 362 -4.51 -16.65 6.02
N ALA A 363 -4.63 -15.42 6.52
CA ALA A 363 -3.73 -14.33 6.16
C ALA A 363 -2.27 -14.64 6.53
N ASP A 364 -2.03 -15.20 7.71
CA ASP A 364 -0.70 -15.63 8.14
C ASP A 364 -0.18 -16.81 7.31
N MET A 365 -1.01 -17.84 7.11
CA MET A 365 -0.67 -19.01 6.28
C MET A 365 -0.26 -18.61 4.85
N PHE A 366 -0.94 -17.62 4.27
CA PHE A 366 -0.62 -17.10 2.94
C PHE A 366 0.35 -15.91 2.95
N LEU A 367 1.00 -15.62 4.08
CA LEU A 367 2.01 -14.58 4.20
C LEU A 367 1.50 -13.21 3.71
N VAL A 368 0.31 -12.82 4.16
CA VAL A 368 -0.35 -11.53 3.91
C VAL A 368 -0.40 -10.72 5.22
N PRO A 369 0.75 -10.22 5.72
CA PRO A 369 0.84 -9.62 7.06
C PRO A 369 0.03 -8.32 7.19
N GLY A 370 -0.28 -7.66 6.07
CA GLY A 370 -1.17 -6.50 6.07
C GLY A 370 -2.60 -6.84 6.50
N LEU A 371 -3.10 -8.01 6.09
CA LEU A 371 -4.44 -8.49 6.47
C LEU A 371 -4.43 -8.99 7.92
N THR A 372 -3.39 -9.71 8.35
CA THR A 372 -3.19 -10.12 9.76
C THR A 372 -3.25 -8.91 10.69
N ARG A 373 -2.55 -7.82 10.34
CA ARG A 373 -2.61 -6.56 11.09
C ARG A 373 -3.99 -5.92 11.08
N GLN A 374 -4.70 -5.95 9.95
CA GLN A 374 -6.05 -5.39 9.85
C GLN A 374 -7.04 -6.16 10.73
N CYS A 375 -6.98 -7.49 10.74
CA CYS A 375 -7.74 -8.33 11.66
C CYS A 375 -7.39 -8.02 13.11
N GLY A 376 -6.11 -7.81 13.42
CA GLY A 376 -5.68 -7.45 14.78
C GLY A 376 -6.25 -6.11 15.26
N VAL A 377 -6.24 -5.08 14.40
CA VAL A 377 -6.88 -3.79 14.70
C VAL A 377 -8.38 -3.95 14.94
N TYR A 378 -9.07 -4.77 14.14
CA TYR A 378 -10.49 -5.04 14.33
C TYR A 378 -10.77 -5.77 15.65
N LEU A 379 -10.06 -6.85 15.96
CA LEU A 379 -10.20 -7.59 17.22
C LEU A 379 -9.94 -6.70 18.44
N GLY A 380 -8.94 -5.83 18.39
CA GLY A 380 -8.66 -4.85 19.45
C GLY A 380 -9.81 -3.86 19.69
N SER A 381 -10.61 -3.56 18.66
CA SER A 381 -11.81 -2.72 18.80
C SER A 381 -13.03 -3.46 19.34
N CYS A 382 -12.97 -4.80 19.41
CA CYS A 382 -14.08 -5.69 19.76
C CYS A 382 -13.81 -6.50 21.05
N LEU A 383 -12.85 -6.06 21.88
CA LEU A 383 -12.46 -6.78 23.11
C LEU A 383 -13.64 -6.90 24.09
N GLN A 384 -13.83 -8.12 24.59
CA GLN A 384 -14.83 -8.46 25.60
C GLN A 384 -14.17 -9.28 26.73
N VAL A 385 -14.73 -9.22 27.93
CA VAL A 385 -14.17 -9.88 29.12
C VAL A 385 -13.96 -11.38 28.91
N HIS A 386 -14.92 -12.08 28.29
CA HIS A 386 -14.84 -13.52 28.08
C HIS A 386 -13.96 -13.94 26.89
N SER A 387 -13.57 -13.02 26.00
CA SER A 387 -12.78 -13.34 24.80
C SER A 387 -11.36 -12.77 24.82
N VAL A 388 -11.06 -11.80 25.70
CA VAL A 388 -9.77 -11.09 25.72
C VAL A 388 -8.57 -12.01 25.92
N VAL A 389 -8.71 -13.07 26.71
CA VAL A 389 -7.62 -14.03 26.95
C VAL A 389 -7.27 -14.81 25.68
N SER A 390 -8.29 -15.26 24.94
CA SER A 390 -8.10 -15.93 23.64
C SER A 390 -7.48 -14.98 22.61
N ILE A 391 -7.93 -13.72 22.57
CA ILE A 391 -7.38 -12.71 21.65
C ILE A 391 -5.93 -12.37 22.03
N LEU A 392 -5.58 -12.32 23.32
CA LEU A 392 -4.20 -12.14 23.78
C LEU A 392 -3.29 -13.29 23.32
N LYS A 393 -3.75 -14.54 23.47
CA LYS A 393 -3.02 -15.71 22.96
C LYS A 393 -2.80 -15.65 21.45
N LEU A 394 -3.81 -15.23 20.68
CA LEU A 394 -3.67 -15.01 19.24
C LEU A 394 -2.70 -13.87 18.92
N ALA A 395 -2.74 -12.76 19.66
CA ALA A 395 -1.83 -11.63 19.48
C ALA A 395 -0.36 -12.06 19.63
N ARG A 396 -0.06 -12.88 20.64
CA ARG A 396 1.27 -13.48 20.84
C ARG A 396 1.65 -14.44 19.71
N LEU A 397 0.74 -15.34 19.33
CA LEU A 397 0.96 -16.32 18.26
C LEU A 397 1.33 -15.64 16.92
N PHE A 398 0.63 -14.58 16.55
CA PHE A 398 0.85 -13.83 15.31
C PHE A 398 1.81 -12.64 15.45
N GLN A 399 2.47 -12.49 16.61
CA GLN A 399 3.43 -11.43 16.88
C GLN A 399 2.87 -10.02 16.60
N LEU A 400 1.70 -9.73 17.17
CA LEU A 400 0.97 -8.47 17.05
C LEU A 400 1.10 -7.63 18.33
N PRO A 401 2.24 -6.93 18.57
CA PRO A 401 2.52 -6.27 19.84
C PRO A 401 1.52 -5.17 20.21
N ARG A 402 0.93 -4.50 19.21
CA ARG A 402 -0.11 -3.48 19.45
C ARG A 402 -1.42 -4.09 19.95
N LEU A 403 -1.78 -5.27 19.46
CA LEU A 403 -2.98 -5.97 19.93
C LEU A 403 -2.73 -6.57 21.31
N GLU A 404 -1.55 -7.13 21.54
CA GLU A 404 -1.14 -7.62 22.85
C GLU A 404 -1.23 -6.52 23.91
N ASP A 405 -0.64 -5.34 23.65
CA ASP A 405 -0.75 -4.19 24.54
C ASP A 405 -2.19 -3.75 24.79
N GLN A 406 -3.04 -3.73 23.75
CA GLN A 406 -4.47 -3.44 23.87
C GLN A 406 -5.21 -4.47 24.74
N CYS A 407 -4.89 -5.76 24.60
CA CYS A 407 -5.47 -6.83 25.41
C CYS A 407 -5.06 -6.69 26.88
N VAL A 408 -3.77 -6.47 27.17
CA VAL A 408 -3.28 -6.30 28.53
C VAL A 408 -3.89 -5.06 29.18
N ALA A 409 -3.93 -3.93 28.46
CA ALA A 409 -4.57 -2.71 28.96
C ALA A 409 -6.06 -2.93 29.27
N PHE A 410 -6.77 -3.70 28.44
CA PHE A 410 -8.16 -4.07 28.68
C PHE A 410 -8.32 -4.98 29.91
N ILE A 411 -7.43 -5.96 30.09
CA ILE A 411 -7.42 -6.85 31.26
C ILE A 411 -7.15 -6.04 32.53
N ALA A 412 -6.12 -5.20 32.55
CA ALA A 412 -5.80 -4.32 33.69
C ALA A 412 -6.99 -3.44 34.10
N LYS A 413 -7.76 -2.94 33.12
CA LYS A 413 -8.95 -2.14 33.39
C LYS A 413 -10.07 -2.96 34.04
N ASN A 414 -10.26 -4.21 33.64
CA ASN A 414 -11.36 -5.09 34.05
C ASN A 414 -10.89 -6.27 34.92
N LEU A 415 -9.79 -6.09 35.65
CA LEU A 415 -9.06 -7.17 36.32
C LEU A 415 -9.96 -8.00 37.24
N ASP A 416 -10.84 -7.34 37.99
CA ASP A 416 -11.74 -7.99 38.95
C ASP A 416 -12.62 -9.08 38.32
N GLN A 417 -13.03 -8.92 37.05
CA GLN A 417 -13.81 -9.93 36.32
C GLN A 417 -12.94 -10.94 35.59
N VAL A 418 -11.74 -10.55 35.14
CA VAL A 418 -10.86 -11.41 34.34
C VAL A 418 -10.13 -12.43 35.21
N VAL A 419 -9.80 -12.09 36.45
CA VAL A 419 -9.15 -12.99 37.43
C VAL A 419 -10.00 -14.23 37.74
N GLU A 420 -11.32 -14.10 37.68
CA GLU A 420 -12.27 -15.21 37.88
C GLU A 420 -12.32 -16.20 36.70
N LEU A 421 -11.74 -15.84 35.54
CA LEU A 421 -11.76 -16.69 34.35
C LEU A 421 -10.69 -17.79 34.44
N GLU A 422 -11.12 -19.05 34.34
CA GLU A 422 -10.22 -20.22 34.30
C GLU A 422 -9.18 -20.12 33.18
N GLN A 423 -9.56 -19.57 32.02
CA GLN A 423 -8.65 -19.36 30.90
C GLN A 423 -7.51 -18.39 31.23
N PHE A 424 -7.78 -17.38 32.06
CA PHE A 424 -6.77 -16.41 32.49
C PHE A 424 -5.83 -17.02 33.52
N GLN A 425 -6.35 -17.75 34.51
CA GLN A 425 -5.55 -18.50 35.47
C GLN A 425 -4.60 -19.48 34.76
N THR A 426 -5.11 -20.19 33.76
CA THR A 426 -4.31 -21.10 32.91
C THR A 426 -3.21 -20.36 32.16
N LEU A 427 -3.49 -19.16 31.63
CA LEU A 427 -2.48 -18.33 30.97
C LEU A 427 -1.35 -17.92 31.94
N VAL A 428 -1.69 -17.49 33.16
CA VAL A 428 -0.70 -17.10 34.17
C VAL A 428 0.18 -18.28 34.57
N LEU A 429 -0.41 -19.47 34.73
CA LEU A 429 0.36 -20.69 35.00
C LEU A 429 1.30 -21.06 33.85
N GLN A 430 0.83 -20.93 32.60
CA GLN A 430 1.65 -21.18 31.40
C GLN A 430 2.84 -20.22 31.33
N ASP A 431 2.63 -18.91 31.47
CA ASP A 431 3.71 -17.92 31.49
C ASP A 431 4.69 -18.19 32.66
N ALA A 432 4.20 -18.61 33.83
CA ALA A 432 5.05 -18.96 34.97
C ALA A 432 5.87 -20.25 34.76
N GLU A 433 5.33 -21.24 34.04
CA GLU A 433 6.07 -22.44 33.65
C GLU A 433 7.19 -22.13 32.66
N GLU A 434 6.95 -21.23 31.70
CA GLU A 434 7.99 -20.79 30.75
C GLU A 434 9.16 -20.08 31.44
N VAL A 435 8.89 -19.39 32.55
CA VAL A 435 9.91 -18.73 33.40
C VAL A 435 10.76 -19.74 34.18
N LYS A 436 10.20 -20.87 34.65
CA LYS A 436 10.94 -21.90 35.41
C LYS A 436 12.11 -22.53 34.63
N GLY A 437 12.17 -22.35 33.30
CA GLY A 437 13.28 -22.77 32.45
C GLY A 437 14.41 -21.74 32.27
N ARG A 438 14.28 -20.53 32.83
CA ARG A 438 15.22 -19.40 32.69
C ARG A 438 15.81 -19.00 34.05
N GLN A 439 16.72 -18.01 34.07
CA GLN A 439 17.46 -17.59 35.27
C GLN A 439 16.51 -17.08 36.37
N GLU A 440 16.97 -17.08 37.64
CA GLU A 440 16.20 -16.69 38.85
C GLU A 440 15.63 -15.25 38.84
N THR A 441 15.91 -14.44 37.81
CA THR A 441 15.45 -13.04 37.69
C THR A 441 14.31 -12.85 36.69
N ASP A 442 13.91 -13.89 35.97
CA ASP A 442 12.84 -13.79 34.98
C ASP A 442 11.49 -13.74 35.71
N SER A 443 10.65 -12.80 35.29
CA SER A 443 9.36 -12.51 35.90
C SER A 443 8.24 -12.89 34.93
N VAL A 444 7.05 -13.17 35.46
CA VAL A 444 5.93 -13.67 34.67
C VAL A 444 5.43 -12.56 33.75
N GLN A 445 5.66 -12.71 32.44
CA GLN A 445 5.47 -11.63 31.46
C GLN A 445 4.09 -10.95 31.56
N VAL A 446 3.00 -11.73 31.55
CA VAL A 446 1.64 -11.16 31.67
C VAL A 446 1.44 -10.38 32.97
N VAL A 447 2.07 -10.80 34.08
CA VAL A 447 1.96 -10.15 35.38
C VAL A 447 2.67 -8.80 35.37
N ASP A 448 3.85 -8.71 34.78
CA ASP A 448 4.59 -7.45 34.71
C ASP A 448 3.95 -6.46 33.75
N ASP A 449 3.44 -6.93 32.61
CA ASP A 449 2.70 -6.08 31.68
C ASP A 449 1.45 -5.51 32.37
N LEU A 450 0.76 -6.31 33.20
CA LEU A 450 -0.38 -5.85 34.00
C LEU A 450 0.06 -4.86 35.09
N ARG A 451 1.12 -5.14 35.85
CA ARG A 451 1.68 -4.22 36.86
C ARG A 451 2.02 -2.87 36.23
N HIS A 452 2.62 -2.90 35.02
CA HIS A 452 2.91 -1.71 34.25
C HIS A 452 1.65 -0.93 33.90
N HIS A 453 0.65 -1.57 33.27
CA HIS A 453 -0.60 -0.90 32.85
C HIS A 453 -1.44 -0.38 34.02
N ILE A 454 -1.46 -1.09 35.16
CA ILE A 454 -2.16 -0.65 36.38
C ILE A 454 -1.49 0.60 36.98
N SER A 455 -0.16 0.66 36.92
CA SER A 455 0.62 1.74 37.55
C SER A 455 0.89 2.93 36.62
N CYS A 456 0.85 2.71 35.31
CA CYS A 456 1.17 3.73 34.30
C CYS A 456 0.04 4.78 34.21
N GLY A 457 0.42 6.08 34.29
CA GLY A 457 -0.52 7.18 34.04
C GLY A 457 -1.43 7.58 35.20
N VAL A 458 -1.22 7.04 36.41
CA VAL A 458 -1.99 7.41 37.60
C VAL A 458 -1.55 8.76 38.16
N GLN A 459 -2.38 9.80 38.00
CA GLN A 459 -2.07 11.17 38.47
C GLN A 459 -2.96 11.64 39.64
N THR A 460 -4.07 10.95 39.91
CA THR A 460 -5.06 11.36 40.92
C THR A 460 -5.04 10.43 42.13
N ILE A 461 -5.37 10.95 43.32
CA ILE A 461 -5.44 10.17 44.57
C ILE A 461 -6.43 9.00 44.43
N SER A 462 -7.56 9.22 43.76
CA SER A 462 -8.55 8.16 43.48
C SER A 462 -7.96 7.07 42.60
N GLY A 463 -7.20 7.43 41.55
CA GLY A 463 -6.55 6.46 40.69
C GLY A 463 -5.45 5.67 41.41
N ILE A 464 -4.73 6.28 42.34
CA ILE A 464 -3.72 5.58 43.17
C ILE A 464 -4.39 4.52 44.03
N GLN A 465 -5.56 4.83 44.60
CA GLN A 465 -6.30 3.87 45.41
C GLN A 465 -6.85 2.72 44.56
N GLU A 466 -7.41 3.00 43.38
CA GLU A 466 -7.88 1.96 42.45
C GLU A 466 -6.74 1.04 42.00
N ALA A 467 -5.59 1.61 41.63
CA ALA A 467 -4.41 0.86 41.24
C ALA A 467 -3.91 -0.07 42.36
N ARG A 468 -3.89 0.42 43.62
CA ARG A 468 -3.54 -0.42 44.78
C ARG A 468 -4.50 -1.58 44.98
N THR A 469 -5.80 -1.35 44.84
CA THR A 469 -6.79 -2.43 44.95
C THR A 469 -6.55 -3.49 43.88
N LYS A 470 -6.32 -3.08 42.62
CA LYS A 470 -6.06 -4.01 41.52
C LYS A 470 -4.77 -4.80 41.69
N LEU A 471 -3.70 -4.15 42.17
CA LEU A 471 -2.44 -4.86 42.50
C LEU A 471 -2.65 -5.90 43.61
N ALA A 472 -3.42 -5.57 44.65
CA ALA A 472 -3.75 -6.53 45.69
C ALA A 472 -4.58 -7.72 45.17
N THR A 473 -5.53 -7.48 44.25
CA THR A 473 -6.27 -8.57 43.57
C THR A 473 -5.33 -9.47 42.76
N LEU A 474 -4.34 -8.89 42.09
CA LEU A 474 -3.35 -9.64 41.31
C LEU A 474 -2.42 -10.47 42.22
N GLU A 475 -1.98 -9.90 43.35
CA GLU A 475 -1.16 -10.61 44.35
C GLU A 475 -1.93 -11.79 44.95
N ALA A 476 -3.21 -11.61 45.30
CA ALA A 476 -4.05 -12.68 45.80
C ALA A 476 -4.19 -13.84 44.79
N LEU A 477 -4.34 -13.53 43.50
CA LEU A 477 -4.36 -14.55 42.45
C LEU A 477 -3.05 -15.34 42.39
N LEU A 478 -1.89 -14.67 42.48
CA LEU A 478 -0.59 -15.34 42.43
C LEU A 478 -0.38 -16.26 43.64
N GLU A 479 -0.81 -15.83 44.82
CA GLU A 479 -0.80 -16.66 46.03
C GLU A 479 -1.70 -17.90 45.87
N GLU A 480 -2.91 -17.74 45.32
CA GLU A 480 -3.83 -18.85 45.05
C GLU A 480 -3.26 -19.86 44.05
N LEU A 481 -2.52 -19.38 43.04
CA LEU A 481 -1.86 -20.21 42.03
C LEU A 481 -0.52 -20.79 42.49
N GLY A 482 -0.03 -20.42 43.67
CA GLY A 482 1.25 -20.89 44.22
C GLY A 482 2.48 -20.38 43.46
N ILE A 483 2.39 -19.16 42.90
CA ILE A 483 3.47 -18.49 42.18
C ILE A 483 4.10 -17.47 43.12
N GLU A 484 5.41 -17.59 43.41
CA GLU A 484 6.14 -16.60 44.19
C GLU A 484 6.22 -15.27 43.42
N ALA A 485 5.88 -14.16 44.10
CA ALA A 485 5.59 -12.85 43.51
C ALA A 485 6.79 -12.05 43.00
#